data_AF-A0A0R0IEW4-F1
#
_entry.id   AF-A0A0R0IEW4-F1
#
_cell.length_a   1.000
_cell.length_b   1.000
_cell.length_c   1.000
_cell.angle_alpha   90.00
_cell.angle_beta   90.00
_cell.angle_gamma   90.00
#
_symmetry.space_group_name_H-M   'P 1'
#
loop_
_entity.id
_entity.type
_entity.pdbx_description
1 polymer ?
#
loop_
_entity_poly.entity_id
_entity_poly.type
_entity_poly.pdbx_seq_one_letter_code
_entity_poly.pdbx_strand_id
1 'polypeptide(L)'
;MKIIWALVKKKQEIYFCTVLRVEKIFQNGGGERHINNSSGRFCICALNFLLGPVKLLGGLWGIRKLSYTHYQVQEILRHLKNMVAKLNNRQLIEASVYDAMLDAAKHGIVEFIEAMREANHELLWALDSHKRGVFSYAVLNRKQDVFQLIHTVNGRRDIIKSRKDRFGNNLLHLAGHLGPSSELSQTPGAALQMQREYKWFEAVEKIVHPKCREEKNGDDKKPHELFTETHKELVIDGEKWAKQSAKSFSIVGTLMTTILFAAAFTIPGGNDEKTGVPIFSNNMAFTVFIIADSISVFTSATSVMIFIWILTSRFAERDFRLWLPLKLLLGLVFLLFSVVSMMVAFCAALAIILKAYRAYRYLIIGAAICGSMPITVLVISQVNLIRDILKSTISPIG
;
A
#
# COMPACT_ATOMS: atom_id res chain seq x y z
N MET A 1 -15.57 22.75 -25.37
CA MET A 1 -15.76 21.80 -24.25
C MET A 1 -15.32 20.38 -24.62
N LYS A 2 -16.00 19.66 -25.54
CA LYS A 2 -15.67 18.26 -25.90
C LYS A 2 -14.19 17.99 -26.24
N ILE A 3 -13.52 18.86 -26.99
CA ILE A 3 -12.10 18.71 -27.38
C ILE A 3 -11.16 18.86 -26.17
N ILE A 4 -11.40 19.86 -25.32
CA ILE A 4 -10.63 20.09 -24.09
C ILE A 4 -10.86 18.92 -23.13
N TRP A 5 -12.09 18.43 -23.04
CA TRP A 5 -12.45 17.30 -22.21
C TRP A 5 -11.79 15.99 -22.70
N ALA A 6 -11.66 15.79 -24.01
CA ALA A 6 -10.89 14.68 -24.57
C ALA A 6 -9.40 14.75 -24.20
N LEU A 7 -8.81 15.95 -24.17
CA LEU A 7 -7.42 16.16 -23.72
C LEU A 7 -7.25 15.88 -22.22
N VAL A 8 -8.20 16.29 -21.39
CA VAL A 8 -8.19 15.99 -19.94
C VAL A 8 -8.43 14.50 -19.68
N LYS A 9 -9.32 13.84 -20.44
CA LYS A 9 -9.51 12.38 -20.36
C LYS A 9 -8.24 11.62 -20.74
N LYS A 10 -7.48 12.13 -21.74
CA LYS A 10 -6.17 11.61 -22.13
C LYS A 10 -5.11 11.69 -21.02
N LYS A 11 -5.28 12.59 -20.02
CA LYS A 11 -4.45 12.66 -18.80
C LYS A 11 -4.47 11.31 -18.03
N GLN A 12 -5.50 10.47 -18.20
CA GLN A 12 -5.55 9.15 -17.55
C GLN A 12 -4.93 8.01 -18.37
N GLU A 13 -5.03 8.01 -19.70
CA GLU A 13 -4.49 6.90 -20.52
C GLU A 13 -2.99 7.04 -20.86
N ILE A 14 -2.46 8.26 -20.90
CA ILE A 14 -1.06 8.48 -21.33
C ILE A 14 -0.04 8.06 -20.25
N TYR A 15 -0.46 7.83 -19.01
CA TYR A 15 0.46 7.52 -17.92
C TYR A 15 1.16 6.16 -18.02
N PHE A 16 0.66 5.21 -18.81
CA PHE A 16 1.19 3.85 -18.77
C PHE A 16 1.88 3.37 -20.06
N CYS A 17 1.49 3.87 -21.24
CA CYS A 17 1.96 3.25 -22.49
C CYS A 17 3.25 3.80 -23.10
N THR A 18 3.77 4.96 -22.66
CA THR A 18 4.99 5.52 -23.28
C THR A 18 6.27 5.17 -22.50
N VAL A 19 6.15 4.45 -21.38
CA VAL A 19 7.26 4.12 -20.47
C VAL A 19 8.20 3.03 -21.04
N LEU A 20 7.82 2.29 -22.09
CA LEU A 20 8.59 1.10 -22.50
C LEU A 20 9.41 1.22 -23.80
N ARG A 21 9.58 2.39 -24.42
CA ARG A 21 10.25 2.45 -25.75
C ARG A 21 11.55 3.25 -25.86
N VAL A 22 11.98 4.00 -24.85
CA VAL A 22 13.19 4.83 -25.02
C VAL A 22 14.11 4.72 -23.81
N GLU A 23 14.54 3.48 -23.55
CA GLU A 23 15.45 3.09 -22.46
C GLU A 23 16.90 2.88 -22.93
N LYS A 24 17.22 3.21 -24.17
CA LYS A 24 18.60 3.28 -24.64
C LYS A 24 18.97 4.73 -24.81
N ILE A 25 19.93 5.18 -24.00
CA ILE A 25 20.97 6.19 -24.29
C ILE A 25 21.20 7.12 -23.06
N PHE A 26 22.42 7.04 -22.49
CA PHE A 26 23.06 7.81 -21.40
C PHE A 26 22.59 7.50 -19.96
N GLN A 27 23.29 6.78 -19.07
CA GLN A 27 24.73 6.62 -18.78
C GLN A 27 25.52 7.95 -18.73
N ASN A 28 25.78 8.48 -17.52
CA ASN A 28 27.13 8.76 -17.00
C ASN A 28 27.15 9.68 -15.76
N GLY A 29 28.08 9.36 -14.85
CA GLY A 29 28.63 10.24 -13.80
C GLY A 29 28.07 9.94 -12.40
N GLY A 30 28.77 9.28 -11.46
CA GLY A 30 30.21 9.08 -11.28
C GLY A 30 30.70 9.98 -10.13
N GLY A 31 31.16 9.39 -9.01
CA GLY A 31 31.76 10.14 -7.91
C GLY A 31 31.80 9.41 -6.57
N GLU A 32 32.71 8.45 -6.45
CA GLU A 32 33.06 7.77 -5.19
C GLU A 32 34.08 8.58 -4.38
N ARG A 33 34.06 8.43 -3.04
CA ARG A 33 35.24 8.68 -2.21
C ARG A 33 35.27 7.76 -0.99
N HIS A 34 36.44 7.15 -0.83
CA HIS A 34 36.83 6.12 0.14
C HIS A 34 37.11 6.68 1.54
N ILE A 35 36.82 5.89 2.58
CA ILE A 35 37.57 5.83 3.85
C ILE A 35 37.63 4.38 4.33
N ASN A 36 38.77 3.96 4.92
CA ASN A 36 39.16 2.64 5.41
C ASN A 36 38.80 2.39 6.89
N ASN A 37 38.41 1.14 7.25
CA ASN A 37 39.01 0.35 8.34
C ASN A 37 38.37 -1.07 8.41
N SER A 38 39.20 -2.10 8.54
CA SER A 38 38.87 -3.50 8.27
C SER A 38 38.79 -4.38 9.53
N SER A 39 37.57 -4.64 10.00
CA SER A 39 37.16 -5.89 10.68
C SER A 39 35.74 -5.80 11.24
N GLY A 40 35.23 -4.58 11.52
CA GLY A 40 33.80 -4.34 11.83
C GLY A 40 32.90 -4.14 10.61
N ARG A 41 33.47 -4.02 9.40
CA ARG A 41 32.71 -3.74 8.16
C ARG A 41 32.01 -4.94 7.55
N PHE A 42 32.33 -6.17 7.95
CA PHE A 42 31.76 -7.33 7.25
C PHE A 42 30.24 -7.45 7.48
N CYS A 43 29.78 -7.24 8.72
CA CYS A 43 28.35 -7.19 9.02
C CYS A 43 27.68 -5.90 8.50
N ILE A 44 28.38 -4.76 8.52
CA ILE A 44 27.82 -3.47 8.07
C ILE A 44 27.72 -3.42 6.53
N CYS A 45 28.63 -4.05 5.79
CA CYS A 45 28.53 -4.16 4.34
C CYS A 45 27.40 -5.09 3.92
N ALA A 46 27.15 -6.20 4.64
CA ALA A 46 25.96 -7.02 4.39
C ALA A 46 24.66 -6.24 4.69
N LEU A 47 24.62 -5.46 5.78
CA LEU A 47 23.44 -4.65 6.13
C LEU A 47 23.20 -3.49 5.13
N ASN A 48 24.27 -2.82 4.68
CA ASN A 48 24.17 -1.74 3.68
C ASN A 48 23.90 -2.29 2.27
N PHE A 49 24.33 -3.50 1.95
CA PHE A 49 23.96 -4.18 0.70
C PHE A 49 22.48 -4.58 0.70
N LEU A 50 21.91 -4.92 1.87
CA LEU A 50 20.48 -5.17 2.04
C LEU A 50 19.62 -3.89 1.95
N LEU A 51 20.14 -2.74 2.37
CA LEU A 51 19.42 -1.46 2.37
C LEU A 51 19.69 -0.59 1.13
N GLY A 52 20.77 -0.84 0.40
CA GLY A 52 21.20 -0.08 -0.78
C GLY A 52 20.18 -0.04 -1.93
N PRO A 53 19.53 -1.15 -2.29
CA PRO A 53 18.54 -1.17 -3.38
C PRO A 53 17.29 -0.31 -3.11
N VAL A 54 17.05 0.10 -1.85
CA VAL A 54 15.88 0.93 -1.49
C VAL A 54 16.09 2.40 -1.85
N LYS A 55 17.33 2.87 -1.99
CA LYS A 55 17.62 4.30 -2.27
C LYS A 55 17.81 4.65 -3.75
N LEU A 56 18.01 3.67 -4.64
CA LEU A 56 18.38 3.93 -6.03
C LEU A 56 17.23 3.80 -7.06
N LEU A 57 15.98 3.67 -6.61
CA LEU A 57 14.81 3.83 -7.48
C LEU A 57 14.52 5.33 -7.65
N GLY A 58 15.29 5.93 -8.56
CA GLY A 58 15.18 7.32 -9.00
C GLY A 58 13.86 7.66 -9.71
N GLY A 59 13.63 8.89 -10.14
CA GLY A 59 14.56 10.02 -10.25
C GLY A 59 13.93 11.18 -11.04
N LEU A 60 14.32 12.37 -10.61
CA LEU A 60 14.00 13.77 -10.97
C LEU A 60 13.49 14.18 -12.38
N TRP A 61 13.55 13.36 -13.44
CA TRP A 61 13.19 13.87 -14.80
C TRP A 61 11.70 13.84 -15.11
N GLY A 62 10.93 13.05 -14.36
CA GLY A 62 9.46 13.14 -14.38
C GLY A 62 8.98 14.56 -14.12
N ILE A 63 9.69 15.31 -13.28
CA ILE A 63 9.29 16.66 -12.86
C ILE A 63 9.17 17.59 -14.07
N ARG A 64 10.11 17.62 -15.03
CA ARG A 64 10.08 18.63 -16.11
C ARG A 64 8.98 18.37 -17.15
N LYS A 65 8.72 17.10 -17.52
CA LYS A 65 7.64 16.75 -18.47
C LYS A 65 6.26 16.78 -17.81
N LEU A 66 6.20 16.38 -16.52
CA LEU A 66 5.03 16.56 -15.68
C LEU A 66 4.70 18.06 -15.55
N SER A 67 5.71 18.90 -15.29
CA SER A 67 5.57 20.36 -15.18
C SER A 67 5.07 20.99 -16.48
N TYR A 68 5.59 20.58 -17.66
CA TYR A 68 5.12 21.14 -18.93
C TYR A 68 3.65 20.81 -19.21
N THR A 69 3.27 19.55 -19.02
CA THR A 69 1.87 19.10 -19.19
C THR A 69 0.96 19.77 -18.15
N HIS A 70 1.45 19.93 -16.91
CA HIS A 70 0.74 20.60 -15.83
C HIS A 70 0.51 22.08 -16.13
N TYR A 71 1.53 22.79 -16.63
CA TYR A 71 1.43 24.20 -17.01
C TYR A 71 0.40 24.42 -18.13
N GLN A 72 0.43 23.59 -19.17
CA GLN A 72 -0.57 23.66 -20.25
C GLN A 72 -1.99 23.43 -19.73
N VAL A 73 -2.19 22.45 -18.85
CA VAL A 73 -3.50 22.18 -18.23
C VAL A 73 -3.96 23.38 -17.39
N GLN A 74 -3.07 23.97 -16.58
CA GLN A 74 -3.40 25.14 -15.78
C GLN A 74 -3.80 26.35 -16.63
N GLU A 75 -3.09 26.63 -17.71
CA GLU A 75 -3.46 27.72 -18.62
C GLU A 75 -4.82 27.48 -19.29
N ILE A 76 -5.09 26.26 -19.75
CA ILE A 76 -6.40 25.90 -20.30
C ILE A 76 -7.49 26.06 -19.26
N LEU A 77 -7.26 25.60 -18.02
CA LEU A 77 -8.21 25.74 -16.91
C LEU A 77 -8.45 27.21 -16.56
N ARG A 78 -7.41 28.07 -16.57
CA ARG A 78 -7.53 29.51 -16.33
C ARG A 78 -8.39 30.18 -17.39
N HIS A 79 -8.15 29.88 -18.66
CA HIS A 79 -8.99 30.40 -19.75
C HIS A 79 -10.43 29.90 -19.65
N LEU A 80 -10.62 28.61 -19.35
CA LEU A 80 -11.95 28.03 -19.18
C LEU A 80 -12.71 28.65 -18.01
N LYS A 81 -12.05 28.80 -16.85
CA LYS A 81 -12.58 29.49 -15.67
C LYS A 81 -13.08 30.89 -16.02
N ASN A 82 -12.26 31.68 -16.71
CA ASN A 82 -12.62 33.05 -17.12
C ASN A 82 -13.78 33.10 -18.12
N MET A 83 -13.91 32.10 -19.00
CA MET A 83 -15.05 31.99 -19.89
C MET A 83 -16.32 31.63 -19.10
N VAL A 84 -16.26 30.58 -18.27
CA VAL A 84 -17.39 30.08 -17.47
C VAL A 84 -17.93 31.14 -16.52
N ALA A 85 -17.06 31.97 -15.91
CA ALA A 85 -17.46 33.06 -15.04
C ALA A 85 -18.32 34.14 -15.74
N LYS A 86 -18.26 34.23 -17.07
CA LYS A 86 -19.03 35.20 -17.88
C LYS A 86 -20.32 34.62 -18.44
N LEU A 87 -20.52 33.31 -18.36
CA LEU A 87 -21.70 32.64 -18.92
C LEU A 87 -22.88 32.73 -17.95
N ASN A 88 -24.07 32.97 -18.48
CA ASN A 88 -25.31 32.84 -17.71
C ASN A 88 -25.74 31.37 -17.58
N ASN A 89 -26.74 31.08 -16.74
CA ASN A 89 -27.19 29.72 -16.48
C ASN A 89 -27.61 28.94 -17.74
N ARG A 90 -28.30 29.59 -18.67
CA ARG A 90 -28.74 28.97 -19.93
C ARG A 90 -27.54 28.57 -20.80
N GLN A 91 -26.53 29.45 -20.90
CA GLN A 91 -25.31 29.18 -21.64
C GLN A 91 -24.47 28.07 -20.98
N LEU A 92 -24.45 27.98 -19.64
CA LEU A 92 -23.77 26.90 -18.92
C LEU A 92 -24.39 25.52 -19.23
N ILE A 93 -25.72 25.48 -19.35
CA ILE A 93 -26.47 24.27 -19.74
C ILE A 93 -26.17 23.92 -21.20
N GLU A 94 -26.27 24.89 -22.12
CA GLU A 94 -25.97 24.68 -23.56
C GLU A 94 -24.51 24.22 -23.80
N ALA A 95 -23.58 24.67 -22.96
CA ALA A 95 -22.18 24.25 -22.99
C ALA A 95 -21.90 22.92 -22.25
N SER A 96 -22.91 22.29 -21.64
CA SER A 96 -22.80 21.06 -20.84
C SER A 96 -21.76 21.16 -19.71
N VAL A 97 -21.67 22.31 -19.04
CA VAL A 97 -20.69 22.51 -17.94
C VAL A 97 -21.06 21.65 -16.73
N TYR A 98 -22.35 21.51 -16.44
CA TYR A 98 -22.85 20.65 -15.36
C TYR A 98 -22.47 19.19 -15.59
N ASP A 99 -22.68 18.66 -16.80
CA ASP A 99 -22.27 17.29 -17.14
C ASP A 99 -20.77 17.11 -17.01
N ALA A 100 -19.98 18.09 -17.45
CA ALA A 100 -18.53 18.07 -17.33
C ALA A 100 -18.05 18.02 -15.87
N MET A 101 -18.76 18.67 -14.93
CA MET A 101 -18.47 18.60 -13.49
C MET A 101 -18.69 17.18 -12.94
N LEU A 102 -19.79 16.54 -13.33
CA LEU A 102 -20.11 15.18 -12.89
C LEU A 102 -19.12 14.17 -13.47
N ASP A 103 -18.76 14.34 -14.73
CA ASP A 103 -17.75 13.54 -15.41
C ASP A 103 -16.35 13.73 -14.79
N ALA A 104 -15.99 14.97 -14.43
CA ALA A 104 -14.74 15.25 -13.72
C ALA A 104 -14.72 14.55 -12.35
N ALA A 105 -15.86 14.53 -11.65
CA ALA A 105 -15.98 13.85 -10.36
C ALA A 105 -15.86 12.33 -10.48
N LYS A 106 -16.47 11.74 -11.51
CA LYS A 106 -16.36 10.32 -11.84
C LYS A 106 -14.91 9.90 -12.08
N HIS A 107 -14.12 10.72 -12.77
CA HIS A 107 -12.74 10.41 -13.11
C HIS A 107 -11.71 10.90 -12.07
N GLY A 108 -12.11 11.71 -11.09
CA GLY A 108 -11.21 12.23 -10.05
C GLY A 108 -10.38 13.44 -10.49
N ILE A 109 -10.89 14.27 -11.39
CA ILE A 109 -10.17 15.45 -11.92
C ILE A 109 -10.46 16.66 -11.01
N VAL A 110 -9.77 16.70 -9.86
CA VAL A 110 -9.98 17.71 -8.82
C VAL A 110 -9.68 19.12 -9.33
N GLU A 111 -8.59 19.30 -10.09
CA GLU A 111 -8.16 20.63 -10.52
C GLU A 111 -9.19 21.30 -11.44
N PHE A 112 -9.92 20.50 -12.22
CA PHE A 112 -11.03 20.99 -13.04
C PHE A 112 -12.21 21.43 -12.16
N ILE A 113 -12.60 20.60 -11.20
CA ILE A 113 -13.73 20.89 -10.30
C ILE A 113 -13.46 22.16 -9.51
N GLU A 114 -12.25 22.33 -8.99
CA GLU A 114 -11.87 23.54 -8.26
C GLU A 114 -11.87 24.79 -9.15
N ALA A 115 -11.27 24.72 -10.34
CA ALA A 115 -11.26 25.84 -11.27
C ALA A 115 -12.67 26.28 -11.69
N MET A 116 -13.57 25.32 -11.95
CA MET A 116 -14.97 25.61 -12.30
C MET A 116 -15.77 26.13 -11.10
N ARG A 117 -15.57 25.56 -9.90
CA ARG A 117 -16.17 26.04 -8.65
C ARG A 117 -15.80 27.50 -8.37
N GLU A 118 -14.55 27.87 -8.61
CA GLU A 118 -14.09 29.26 -8.44
C GLU A 118 -14.69 30.21 -9.49
N ALA A 119 -15.02 29.71 -10.69
CA ALA A 119 -15.75 30.50 -11.68
C ALA A 119 -17.21 30.73 -11.27
N ASN A 120 -17.87 29.68 -10.80
CA ASN A 120 -19.26 29.71 -10.37
C ASN A 120 -19.52 28.61 -9.32
N HIS A 121 -19.79 29.02 -8.09
CA HIS A 121 -19.98 28.10 -6.96
C HIS A 121 -21.20 27.18 -7.12
N GLU A 122 -22.22 27.58 -7.90
CA GLU A 122 -23.42 26.76 -8.16
C GLU A 122 -23.08 25.50 -8.98
N LEU A 123 -21.95 25.45 -9.67
CA LEU A 123 -21.53 24.27 -10.44
C LEU A 123 -21.25 23.04 -9.56
N LEU A 124 -20.89 23.22 -8.28
CA LEU A 124 -20.76 22.11 -7.34
C LEU A 124 -22.11 21.40 -7.07
N TRP A 125 -23.21 22.07 -7.38
CA TRP A 125 -24.58 21.57 -7.21
C TRP A 125 -25.13 20.94 -8.48
N ALA A 126 -24.27 20.66 -9.47
CA ALA A 126 -24.64 19.88 -10.65
C ALA A 126 -25.33 18.58 -10.22
N LEU A 127 -26.42 18.25 -10.93
CA LEU A 127 -27.17 17.01 -10.76
C LEU A 127 -27.46 16.44 -12.14
N ASP A 128 -27.37 15.12 -12.24
CA ASP A 128 -27.87 14.41 -13.40
C ASP A 128 -29.38 14.15 -13.30
N SER A 129 -29.92 13.46 -14.32
CA SER A 129 -31.31 13.00 -14.35
C SER A 129 -31.66 11.99 -13.24
N HIS A 130 -30.66 11.38 -12.58
CA HIS A 130 -30.83 10.50 -11.44
C HIS A 130 -30.76 11.23 -10.10
N LYS A 131 -30.68 12.57 -10.08
CA LYS A 131 -30.48 13.38 -8.87
C LYS A 131 -29.14 13.09 -8.15
N ARG A 132 -28.14 12.56 -8.87
CA ARG A 132 -26.77 12.34 -8.38
C ARG A 132 -25.90 13.55 -8.72
N GLY A 133 -25.16 14.03 -7.74
CA GLY A 133 -24.26 15.18 -7.91
C GLY A 133 -22.79 14.80 -7.91
N VAL A 134 -21.94 15.83 -7.92
CA VAL A 134 -20.47 15.70 -7.89
C VAL A 134 -20.01 14.72 -6.82
N PHE A 135 -20.49 14.87 -5.58
CA PHE A 135 -20.11 14.00 -4.46
C PHE A 135 -20.66 12.58 -4.58
N SER A 136 -21.82 12.39 -5.21
CA SER A 136 -22.37 11.06 -5.49
C SER A 136 -21.46 10.28 -6.44
N TYR A 137 -20.98 10.93 -7.51
CA TYR A 137 -20.03 10.32 -8.44
C TYR A 137 -18.66 10.09 -7.82
N ALA A 138 -18.18 11.02 -6.98
CA ALA A 138 -16.94 10.83 -6.24
C ALA A 138 -17.01 9.59 -5.33
N VAL A 139 -18.13 9.39 -4.63
CA VAL A 139 -18.36 8.22 -3.77
C VAL A 139 -18.46 6.91 -4.54
N LEU A 140 -19.27 6.88 -5.60
CA LEU A 140 -19.42 5.70 -6.46
C LEU A 140 -18.09 5.24 -7.07
N ASN A 141 -17.20 6.18 -7.40
CA ASN A 141 -15.95 5.89 -8.10
C ASN A 141 -14.71 5.95 -7.20
N ARG A 142 -14.88 5.96 -5.86
CA ARG A 142 -13.78 5.98 -4.87
C ARG A 142 -12.79 7.14 -5.06
N LYS A 143 -13.26 8.29 -5.53
CA LYS A 143 -12.42 9.47 -5.78
C LYS A 143 -12.30 10.32 -4.51
N GLN A 144 -11.40 9.90 -3.62
CA GLN A 144 -11.16 10.52 -2.31
C GLN A 144 -10.92 12.03 -2.42
N ASP A 145 -10.00 12.46 -3.29
CA ASP A 145 -9.61 13.86 -3.38
C ASP A 145 -10.78 14.77 -3.80
N VAL A 146 -11.68 14.26 -4.67
CA VAL A 146 -12.91 14.99 -5.04
C VAL A 146 -13.91 14.98 -3.87
N PHE A 147 -14.03 13.86 -3.16
CA PHE A 147 -14.92 13.76 -2.01
C PHE A 147 -14.52 14.71 -0.88
N GLN A 148 -13.21 14.90 -0.65
CA GLN A 148 -12.68 15.84 0.34
C GLN A 148 -13.12 17.29 0.12
N LEU A 149 -13.42 17.68 -1.12
CA LEU A 149 -13.97 19.01 -1.42
C LEU A 149 -15.31 19.27 -0.71
N ILE A 150 -16.00 18.24 -0.20
CA ILE A 150 -17.24 18.41 0.57
C ILE A 150 -17.04 19.29 1.81
N HIS A 151 -15.82 19.30 2.38
CA HIS A 151 -15.44 20.15 3.51
C HIS A 151 -15.27 21.63 3.15
N THR A 152 -15.26 21.97 1.87
CA THR A 152 -15.12 23.36 1.38
C THR A 152 -16.46 23.99 1.00
N VAL A 153 -17.54 23.22 0.95
CA VAL A 153 -18.87 23.72 0.54
C VAL A 153 -19.45 24.62 1.62
N ASN A 154 -19.77 25.89 1.35
CA ASN A 154 -20.33 26.79 2.36
C ASN A 154 -21.88 26.77 2.37
N GLY A 155 -22.46 26.99 3.57
CA GLY A 155 -23.88 27.30 3.79
C GLY A 155 -24.91 26.17 3.57
N ARG A 156 -24.62 25.17 2.74
CA ARG A 156 -25.63 24.19 2.29
C ARG A 156 -25.18 22.73 2.45
N ARG A 157 -24.13 22.48 3.26
CA ARG A 157 -23.56 21.12 3.52
C ARG A 157 -24.62 20.11 3.93
N ASP A 158 -25.57 20.52 4.78
CA ASP A 158 -26.57 19.62 5.35
C ASP A 158 -27.52 19.05 4.29
N ILE A 159 -27.74 19.78 3.20
CA ILE A 159 -28.51 19.28 2.06
C ILE A 159 -27.76 18.16 1.36
N ILE A 160 -26.44 18.27 1.16
CA ILE A 160 -25.64 17.22 0.52
C ILE A 160 -25.61 15.97 1.41
N LYS A 161 -25.43 16.15 2.72
CA LYS A 161 -25.33 15.07 3.72
C LYS A 161 -26.59 14.22 3.87
N SER A 162 -27.75 14.74 3.45
CA SER A 162 -29.06 14.08 3.59
C SER A 162 -29.74 13.80 2.24
N ARG A 163 -29.11 14.14 1.12
CA ARG A 163 -29.68 13.98 -0.22
C ARG A 163 -29.82 12.51 -0.60
N LYS A 164 -30.88 12.21 -1.36
CA LYS A 164 -31.13 10.92 -2.00
C LYS A 164 -31.17 11.06 -3.51
N ASP A 165 -30.70 10.05 -4.22
CA ASP A 165 -30.87 9.92 -5.67
C ASP A 165 -32.30 9.47 -6.02
N ARG A 166 -32.61 9.31 -7.31
CA ARG A 166 -33.94 8.90 -7.78
C ARG A 166 -34.39 7.52 -7.26
N PHE A 167 -33.45 6.69 -6.80
CA PHE A 167 -33.67 5.33 -6.32
C PHE A 167 -33.71 5.28 -4.79
N GLY A 168 -33.72 6.43 -4.11
CA GLY A 168 -33.70 6.51 -2.65
C GLY A 168 -32.32 6.27 -2.02
N ASN A 169 -31.26 6.10 -2.82
CA ASN A 169 -29.91 5.91 -2.28
C ASN A 169 -29.37 7.24 -1.78
N ASN A 170 -29.04 7.30 -0.49
CA ASN A 170 -28.20 8.36 0.05
C ASN A 170 -26.71 8.09 -0.24
N LEU A 171 -25.82 9.04 0.07
CA LEU A 171 -24.37 8.88 -0.17
C LEU A 171 -23.79 7.61 0.46
N LEU A 172 -24.31 7.15 1.60
CA LEU A 172 -23.81 5.95 2.27
C LEU A 172 -24.24 4.67 1.52
N HIS A 173 -25.44 4.62 0.94
CA HIS A 173 -25.81 3.52 0.03
C HIS A 173 -24.88 3.48 -1.20
N LEU A 174 -24.51 4.66 -1.73
CA LEU A 174 -23.58 4.73 -2.86
C LEU A 174 -22.18 4.24 -2.50
N ALA A 175 -21.72 4.48 -1.26
CA ALA A 175 -20.50 3.89 -0.73
C ALA A 175 -20.67 2.39 -0.48
N GLY A 176 -21.90 1.94 -0.22
CA GLY A 176 -22.31 0.56 -0.03
C GLY A 176 -22.12 -0.33 -1.25
N HIS A 177 -22.25 0.20 -2.47
CA HIS A 177 -21.96 -0.55 -3.69
C HIS A 177 -20.48 -0.83 -3.85
N LEU A 178 -20.12 -2.01 -4.37
CA LEU A 178 -18.74 -2.35 -4.71
C LEU A 178 -18.16 -1.35 -5.74
N GLY A 179 -16.97 -0.82 -5.46
CA GLY A 179 -16.30 0.14 -6.33
C GLY A 179 -15.94 -0.43 -7.71
N PRO A 180 -15.59 0.44 -8.69
CA PRO A 180 -15.18 -0.02 -10.01
C PRO A 180 -13.91 -0.86 -9.94
N SER A 181 -13.82 -1.89 -10.78
CA SER A 181 -12.69 -2.84 -10.82
C SER A 181 -11.33 -2.15 -11.04
N SER A 182 -11.30 -1.00 -11.73
CA SER A 182 -10.09 -0.20 -11.93
C SER A 182 -9.53 0.40 -10.63
N GLU A 183 -10.38 0.65 -9.63
CA GLU A 183 -9.98 1.14 -8.31
C GLU A 183 -9.63 -0.01 -7.37
N LEU A 184 -10.43 -1.08 -7.40
CA LEU A 184 -10.19 -2.28 -6.58
C LEU A 184 -8.86 -2.95 -6.91
N SER A 185 -8.53 -3.09 -8.19
CA SER A 185 -7.29 -3.74 -8.66
C SER A 185 -6.00 -3.00 -8.29
N GLN A 186 -6.07 -1.73 -7.87
CA GLN A 186 -4.90 -0.99 -7.38
C GLN A 186 -4.43 -1.46 -6.01
N THR A 187 -5.30 -2.13 -5.24
CA THR A 187 -4.96 -2.64 -3.91
C THR A 187 -4.59 -4.13 -4.02
N PRO A 188 -3.40 -4.55 -3.55
CA PRO A 188 -2.97 -5.94 -3.65
C PRO A 188 -3.72 -6.83 -2.64
N GLY A 189 -4.26 -7.94 -3.10
CA GLY A 189 -4.91 -8.95 -2.24
C GLY A 189 -6.33 -8.59 -1.81
N ALA A 190 -7.22 -9.57 -1.88
CA ALA A 190 -8.64 -9.38 -1.60
C ALA A 190 -8.93 -8.86 -0.18
N ALA A 191 -8.13 -9.25 0.82
CA ALA A 191 -8.30 -8.77 2.19
C ALA A 191 -8.01 -7.26 2.34
N LEU A 192 -7.01 -6.74 1.62
CA LEU A 192 -6.70 -5.30 1.63
C LEU A 192 -7.69 -4.51 0.77
N GLN A 193 -8.21 -5.11 -0.30
CA GLN A 193 -9.33 -4.54 -1.05
C GLN A 193 -10.57 -4.38 -0.15
N MET A 194 -10.93 -5.43 0.59
CA MET A 194 -12.02 -5.38 1.57
C MET A 194 -11.77 -4.33 2.65
N GLN A 195 -10.55 -4.24 3.18
CA GLN A 195 -10.17 -3.20 4.14
C GLN A 195 -10.42 -1.79 3.58
N ARG A 196 -10.00 -1.54 2.33
CA ARG A 196 -10.16 -0.23 1.68
C ARG A 196 -11.63 0.12 1.51
N GLU A 197 -12.44 -0.81 1.03
CA GLU A 197 -13.88 -0.59 0.84
C GLU A 197 -14.59 -0.33 2.18
N TYR A 198 -14.26 -1.09 3.24
CA TYR A 198 -14.84 -0.87 4.56
C TYR A 198 -14.46 0.51 5.13
N LYS A 199 -13.18 0.91 5.00
CA LYS A 199 -12.74 2.25 5.44
C LYS A 199 -13.38 3.36 4.61
N TRP A 200 -13.59 3.14 3.31
CA TRP A 200 -14.29 4.09 2.45
C TRP A 200 -15.74 4.28 2.91
N PHE A 201 -16.44 3.19 3.19
CA PHE A 201 -17.79 3.22 3.72
C PHE A 201 -17.86 4.00 5.04
N GLU A 202 -16.95 3.73 5.98
CA GLU A 202 -16.88 4.43 7.27
C GLU A 202 -16.54 5.93 7.11
N ALA A 203 -15.67 6.28 6.16
CA ALA A 203 -15.33 7.67 5.88
C ALA A 203 -16.55 8.47 5.41
N VAL A 204 -17.36 7.87 4.53
CA VAL A 204 -18.63 8.46 4.08
C VAL A 204 -19.64 8.50 5.23
N GLU A 205 -19.70 7.47 6.06
CA GLU A 205 -20.60 7.36 7.22
C GLU A 205 -20.40 8.50 8.24
N LYS A 206 -19.16 8.98 8.40
CA LYS A 206 -18.82 10.11 9.28
C LYS A 206 -19.33 11.45 8.76
N ILE A 207 -19.53 11.58 7.46
CA ILE A 207 -19.92 12.84 6.83
C ILE A 207 -21.44 12.96 6.67
N VAL A 208 -22.10 11.86 6.30
CA VAL A 208 -23.57 11.84 6.12
C VAL A 208 -24.32 12.11 7.43
N HIS A 209 -25.55 12.59 7.32
CA HIS A 209 -26.39 12.82 8.48
C HIS A 209 -26.71 11.47 9.19
N PRO A 210 -26.74 11.38 10.53
CA PRO A 210 -26.98 10.11 11.24
C PRO A 210 -28.24 9.36 10.81
N LYS A 211 -29.31 10.10 10.49
CA LYS A 211 -30.55 9.53 9.94
C LYS A 211 -30.31 8.64 8.71
N CYS A 212 -29.36 9.00 7.85
CA CYS A 212 -29.07 8.27 6.62
C CYS A 212 -28.53 6.85 6.83
N ARG A 213 -28.08 6.52 8.05
CA ARG A 213 -27.60 5.17 8.40
C ARG A 213 -28.73 4.15 8.52
N GLU A 214 -29.93 4.63 8.87
CA GLU A 214 -31.11 3.80 9.12
C GLU A 214 -32.17 3.94 8.02
N GLU A 215 -31.98 4.87 7.08
CA GLU A 215 -32.88 5.05 5.95
C GLU A 215 -32.76 3.90 4.97
N LYS A 216 -33.90 3.45 4.45
CA LYS A 216 -33.95 2.45 3.39
C LYS A 216 -34.01 3.11 2.01
N ASN A 217 -33.38 2.48 1.03
CA ASN A 217 -33.49 2.87 -0.38
C ASN A 217 -34.76 2.28 -1.05
N GLY A 218 -34.88 2.44 -2.36
CA GLY A 218 -36.01 1.91 -3.14
C GLY A 218 -36.12 0.38 -3.15
N ASP A 219 -35.05 -0.34 -2.80
CA ASP A 219 -35.03 -1.80 -2.65
C ASP A 219 -35.29 -2.25 -1.19
N ASP A 220 -35.76 -1.33 -0.34
CA ASP A 220 -36.02 -1.55 1.10
C ASP A 220 -34.78 -1.99 1.92
N LYS A 221 -33.57 -1.66 1.44
CA LYS A 221 -32.30 -1.99 2.12
C LYS A 221 -31.72 -0.78 2.82
N LYS A 222 -31.15 -0.99 4.00
CA LYS A 222 -30.27 -0.01 4.67
C LYS A 222 -28.87 -0.01 4.05
N PRO A 223 -28.06 1.05 4.26
CA PRO A 223 -26.69 1.12 3.72
C PRO A 223 -25.80 -0.05 4.14
N HIS A 224 -25.87 -0.48 5.42
CA HIS A 224 -25.08 -1.60 5.92
C HIS A 224 -25.52 -2.94 5.31
N GLU A 225 -26.82 -3.17 5.16
CA GLU A 225 -27.36 -4.38 4.53
C GLU A 225 -26.90 -4.47 3.07
N LEU A 226 -26.98 -3.35 2.34
CA LEU A 226 -26.48 -3.25 0.97
C LEU A 226 -24.96 -3.50 0.89
N PHE A 227 -24.18 -2.95 1.81
CA PHE A 227 -22.72 -3.16 1.86
C PHE A 227 -22.38 -4.64 2.06
N THR A 228 -22.99 -5.29 3.07
CA THR A 228 -22.77 -6.71 3.35
C THR A 228 -23.14 -7.61 2.17
N GLU A 229 -24.25 -7.33 1.48
CA GLU A 229 -24.67 -8.11 0.33
C GLU A 229 -23.72 -7.96 -0.86
N THR A 230 -23.38 -6.71 -1.20
CA THR A 230 -22.53 -6.42 -2.37
C THR A 230 -21.06 -6.79 -2.17
N HIS A 231 -20.59 -6.87 -0.92
CA HIS A 231 -19.21 -7.23 -0.58
C HIS A 231 -19.05 -8.69 -0.13
N LYS A 232 -20.13 -9.49 -0.14
CA LYS A 232 -20.11 -10.88 0.34
C LYS A 232 -19.02 -11.73 -0.32
N GLU A 233 -18.88 -11.65 -1.64
CA GLU A 233 -17.84 -12.38 -2.37
C GLU A 233 -16.43 -11.87 -2.02
N LEU A 234 -16.27 -10.55 -1.88
CA LEU A 234 -14.99 -9.94 -1.51
C LEU A 234 -14.56 -10.33 -0.08
N VAL A 235 -15.51 -10.51 0.85
CA VAL A 235 -15.24 -11.04 2.19
C VAL A 235 -14.75 -12.49 2.13
N ILE A 236 -15.39 -13.33 1.32
CA ILE A 236 -14.98 -14.74 1.13
C ILE A 236 -13.57 -14.82 0.52
N ASP A 237 -13.31 -14.04 -0.54
CA ASP A 237 -12.01 -13.98 -1.18
C ASP A 237 -10.94 -13.39 -0.25
N GLY A 238 -11.31 -12.39 0.55
CA GLY A 238 -10.46 -11.79 1.58
C GLY A 238 -10.07 -12.78 2.67
N GLU A 239 -11.03 -13.56 3.16
CA GLU A 239 -10.79 -14.64 4.12
C GLU A 239 -9.86 -15.69 3.54
N LYS A 240 -10.15 -16.17 2.32
CA LYS A 240 -9.32 -17.17 1.63
C LYS A 240 -7.89 -16.68 1.44
N TRP A 241 -7.72 -15.45 0.95
CA TRP A 241 -6.42 -14.83 0.74
C TRP A 241 -5.63 -14.71 2.05
N ALA A 242 -6.29 -14.26 3.13
CA ALA A 242 -5.64 -14.09 4.43
C ALA A 242 -5.24 -15.44 5.03
N LYS A 243 -6.10 -16.45 4.97
CA LYS A 243 -5.79 -17.82 5.44
C LYS A 243 -4.66 -18.46 4.64
N GLN A 244 -4.68 -18.33 3.31
CA GLN A 244 -3.63 -18.87 2.46
C GLN A 244 -2.28 -18.20 2.73
N SER A 245 -2.27 -16.87 2.90
CA SER A 245 -1.07 -16.10 3.24
C SER A 245 -0.54 -16.51 4.61
N ALA A 246 -1.39 -16.51 5.64
CA ALA A 246 -1.00 -16.90 7.00
C ALA A 246 -0.47 -18.34 7.06
N LYS A 247 -1.10 -19.28 6.36
CA LYS A 247 -0.62 -20.67 6.25
C LYS A 247 0.77 -20.74 5.60
N SER A 248 0.96 -20.03 4.48
CA SER A 248 2.23 -20.03 3.76
C SER A 248 3.38 -19.48 4.61
N PHE A 249 3.15 -18.36 5.29
CA PHE A 249 4.16 -17.76 6.18
C PHE A 249 4.38 -18.58 7.47
N SER A 250 3.35 -19.21 8.01
CA SER A 250 3.46 -20.11 9.15
C SER A 250 4.35 -21.32 8.85
N ILE A 251 4.26 -21.90 7.64
CA ILE A 251 5.15 -22.99 7.21
C ILE A 251 6.62 -22.52 7.19
N VAL A 252 6.89 -21.35 6.60
CA VAL A 252 8.25 -20.77 6.56
C VAL A 252 8.77 -20.53 7.97
N GLY A 253 7.96 -19.92 8.85
CA GLY A 253 8.34 -19.68 10.23
C GLY A 253 8.59 -20.98 11.01
N THR A 254 7.75 -22.00 10.84
CA THR A 254 7.91 -23.29 11.51
C THR A 254 9.21 -23.97 11.08
N LEU A 255 9.49 -23.98 9.77
CA LEU A 255 10.74 -24.53 9.23
C LEU A 255 11.96 -23.79 9.82
N MET A 256 11.90 -22.47 9.87
CA MET A 256 12.97 -21.64 10.43
C MET A 256 13.21 -21.96 11.91
N THR A 257 12.15 -22.02 12.71
CA THR A 257 12.22 -22.39 14.13
C THR A 257 12.88 -23.74 14.32
N THR A 258 12.49 -24.76 13.54
CA THR A 258 13.06 -26.12 13.65
C THR A 258 14.53 -26.16 13.25
N ILE A 259 14.90 -25.54 12.13
CA ILE A 259 16.28 -25.56 11.63
C ILE A 259 17.21 -24.87 12.63
N LEU A 260 16.82 -23.69 13.14
CA LEU A 260 17.66 -22.92 14.03
C LEU A 260 17.70 -23.47 15.45
N PHE A 261 16.58 -24.00 15.94
CA PHE A 261 16.58 -24.75 17.20
C PHE A 261 17.55 -25.95 17.14
N ALA A 262 17.58 -26.67 16.02
CA ALA A 262 18.59 -27.72 15.82
C ALA A 262 20.02 -27.14 15.73
N ALA A 263 20.18 -25.99 15.05
CA ALA A 263 21.46 -25.31 14.92
C ALA A 263 22.08 -24.90 16.27
N ALA A 264 21.24 -24.53 17.25
CA ALA A 264 21.67 -24.22 18.62
C ALA A 264 22.38 -25.40 19.31
N PHE A 265 21.96 -26.64 19.03
CA PHE A 265 22.60 -27.85 19.57
C PHE A 265 23.76 -28.34 18.71
N THR A 266 23.77 -28.04 17.40
CA THR A 266 24.89 -28.36 16.50
C THR A 266 25.93 -27.24 16.54
N ILE A 267 26.60 -27.10 17.68
CA ILE A 267 27.60 -26.05 17.93
C ILE A 267 28.68 -26.05 16.83
N PRO A 268 28.83 -24.95 16.08
CA PRO A 268 29.85 -24.87 15.03
C PRO A 268 31.24 -24.93 15.66
N GLY A 269 32.02 -25.93 15.26
CA GLY A 269 33.37 -26.19 15.77
C GLY A 269 33.45 -27.25 16.88
N GLY A 270 32.32 -27.73 17.40
CA GLY A 270 32.28 -28.79 18.40
C GLY A 270 32.59 -28.36 19.83
N ASN A 271 32.57 -29.34 20.73
CA ASN A 271 32.83 -29.18 22.17
C ASN A 271 34.21 -29.73 22.52
N ASP A 272 34.88 -29.11 23.48
CA ASP A 272 36.10 -29.62 24.07
C ASP A 272 35.78 -30.90 24.87
N GLU A 273 36.43 -32.02 24.50
CA GLU A 273 36.20 -33.35 25.08
C GLU A 273 36.40 -33.38 26.60
N LYS A 274 37.26 -32.51 27.15
CA LYS A 274 37.58 -32.51 28.59
C LYS A 274 36.62 -31.68 29.43
N THR A 275 36.15 -30.58 28.88
CA THR A 275 35.38 -29.58 29.62
C THR A 275 33.90 -29.56 29.23
N GLY A 276 33.54 -30.14 28.09
CA GLY A 276 32.20 -30.11 27.52
C GLY A 276 31.77 -28.75 27.00
N VAL A 277 32.64 -27.72 27.10
CA VAL A 277 32.32 -26.37 26.63
C VAL A 277 32.63 -26.24 25.13
N PRO A 278 31.90 -25.38 24.39
CA PRO A 278 32.22 -25.06 23.00
C PRO A 278 33.67 -24.62 22.85
N ILE A 279 34.42 -25.21 21.92
CA ILE A 279 35.86 -24.89 21.71
C ILE A 279 36.05 -23.41 21.40
N PHE A 280 35.10 -22.81 20.68
CA PHE A 280 35.10 -21.40 20.31
C PHE A 280 34.32 -20.52 21.29
N SER A 281 34.06 -20.97 22.52
CA SER A 281 33.30 -20.20 23.53
C SER A 281 33.84 -18.78 23.75
N ASN A 282 35.17 -18.61 23.69
CA ASN A 282 35.82 -17.30 23.87
C ASN A 282 35.88 -16.45 22.57
N ASN A 283 35.27 -16.91 21.47
CA ASN A 283 35.25 -16.19 20.20
C ASN A 283 33.99 -15.32 20.10
N MET A 284 34.16 -14.04 19.79
CA MET A 284 33.05 -13.12 19.55
C MET A 284 32.06 -13.63 18.49
N ALA A 285 32.54 -14.35 17.46
CA ALA A 285 31.68 -14.94 16.44
C ALA A 285 30.74 -16.01 17.03
N PHE A 286 31.18 -16.78 18.02
CA PHE A 286 30.34 -17.77 18.70
C PHE A 286 29.24 -17.09 19.53
N THR A 287 29.58 -16.04 20.26
CA THR A 287 28.59 -15.24 21.01
C THR A 287 27.54 -14.63 20.07
N VAL A 288 27.96 -14.06 18.93
CA VAL A 288 27.04 -13.53 17.92
C VAL A 288 26.15 -14.62 17.34
N PHE A 289 26.70 -15.81 17.06
CA PHE A 289 25.93 -16.95 16.56
C PHE A 289 24.80 -17.34 17.52
N ILE A 290 25.10 -17.64 18.80
CA ILE A 290 24.10 -18.08 19.78
C ILE A 290 23.02 -17.02 20.02
N ILE A 291 23.41 -15.75 20.11
CA ILE A 291 22.44 -14.65 20.32
C ILE A 291 21.53 -14.51 19.10
N ALA A 292 22.10 -14.47 17.88
CA ALA A 292 21.34 -14.32 16.66
C ALA A 292 20.43 -15.52 16.37
N ASP A 293 20.90 -16.74 16.64
CA ASP A 293 20.11 -17.97 16.53
C ASP A 293 18.91 -17.94 17.49
N SER A 294 19.15 -17.62 18.76
CA SER A 294 18.10 -17.51 19.79
C SER A 294 17.04 -16.46 19.40
N ILE A 295 17.48 -15.27 18.99
CA ILE A 295 16.57 -14.20 18.54
C ILE A 295 15.72 -14.68 17.36
N SER A 296 16.33 -15.38 16.40
CA SER A 296 15.64 -15.88 15.22
C SER A 296 14.60 -16.94 15.58
N VAL A 297 14.92 -17.89 16.46
CA VAL A 297 13.97 -18.91 16.95
C VAL A 297 12.78 -18.26 17.64
N PHE A 298 13.00 -17.35 18.59
CA PHE A 298 11.91 -16.70 19.34
C PHE A 298 11.02 -15.84 18.45
N THR A 299 11.61 -15.04 17.56
CA THR A 299 10.86 -14.18 16.65
C THR A 299 10.11 -14.99 15.60
N SER A 300 10.68 -16.10 15.11
CA SER A 300 10.00 -17.03 14.22
C SER A 300 8.82 -17.72 14.91
N ALA A 301 9.01 -18.23 16.13
CA ALA A 301 7.94 -18.86 16.91
C ALA A 301 6.79 -17.87 17.19
N THR A 302 7.12 -16.62 17.52
CA THR A 302 6.15 -15.54 17.72
C THR A 302 5.36 -15.26 16.44
N SER A 303 6.06 -15.18 15.31
CA SER A 303 5.44 -15.01 13.99
C SER A 303 4.46 -16.15 13.66
N VAL A 304 4.86 -17.40 13.89
CA VAL A 304 4.00 -18.59 13.69
C VAL A 304 2.75 -18.50 14.58
N MET A 305 2.90 -18.16 15.85
CA MET A 305 1.77 -17.99 16.77
C MET A 305 0.79 -16.91 16.29
N ILE A 306 1.29 -15.79 15.76
CA ILE A 306 0.46 -14.73 15.19
C ILE A 306 -0.27 -15.22 13.93
N PHE A 307 0.38 -15.97 13.05
CA PHE A 307 -0.28 -16.52 11.85
C PHE A 307 -1.32 -17.58 12.20
N ILE A 308 -1.06 -18.44 13.18
CA ILE A 308 -2.07 -19.36 13.73
C ILE A 308 -3.24 -18.56 14.31
N TRP A 309 -2.98 -17.46 15.01
CA TRP A 309 -4.03 -16.59 15.53
C TRP A 309 -4.89 -15.98 14.41
N ILE A 310 -4.31 -15.64 13.25
CA ILE A 310 -5.09 -15.21 12.08
C ILE A 310 -5.98 -16.35 11.57
N LEU A 311 -5.44 -17.58 11.46
CA LEU A 311 -6.19 -18.74 10.99
C LEU A 311 -7.41 -19.07 11.87
N THR A 312 -7.30 -18.86 13.19
CA THR A 312 -8.37 -19.08 14.17
C THR A 312 -9.29 -17.87 14.35
N SER A 313 -8.95 -16.71 13.78
CA SER A 313 -9.76 -15.49 13.93
C SER A 313 -11.08 -15.55 13.16
N ARG A 314 -12.07 -14.78 13.62
CA ARG A 314 -13.29 -14.53 12.86
C ARG A 314 -12.98 -13.52 11.76
N PHE A 315 -13.59 -13.71 10.60
CA PHE A 315 -13.41 -12.86 9.42
C PHE A 315 -14.66 -12.00 9.18
N ALA A 316 -15.13 -11.31 10.22
CA ALA A 316 -16.23 -10.36 10.04
C ALA A 316 -15.72 -9.14 9.27
N GLU A 317 -16.60 -8.46 8.52
CA GLU A 317 -16.25 -7.25 7.74
C GLU A 317 -15.51 -6.19 8.57
N ARG A 318 -15.92 -6.00 9.82
CA ARG A 318 -15.28 -5.07 10.76
C ARG A 318 -13.84 -5.47 11.12
N ASP A 319 -13.51 -6.75 11.12
CA ASP A 319 -12.17 -7.24 11.45
C ASP A 319 -11.16 -6.92 10.35
N PHE A 320 -11.61 -6.83 9.09
CA PHE A 320 -10.78 -6.40 7.96
C PHE A 320 -10.29 -4.96 8.09
N ARG A 321 -10.99 -4.11 8.87
CA ARG A 321 -10.66 -2.69 9.01
C ARG A 321 -9.23 -2.46 9.52
N LEU A 322 -8.86 -3.14 10.59
CA LEU A 322 -7.62 -2.86 11.32
C LEU A 322 -6.98 -4.12 11.89
N TRP A 323 -7.77 -4.97 12.56
CA TRP A 323 -7.23 -6.10 13.31
C TRP A 323 -6.56 -7.14 12.44
N LEU A 324 -7.20 -7.53 11.32
CA LEU A 324 -6.64 -8.51 10.39
C LEU A 324 -5.32 -8.02 9.74
N PRO A 325 -5.27 -6.84 9.08
CA PRO A 325 -4.04 -6.35 8.48
C PRO A 325 -2.94 -6.06 9.50
N LEU A 326 -3.29 -5.61 10.71
CA LEU A 326 -2.32 -5.40 11.78
C LEU A 326 -1.68 -6.72 12.26
N LYS A 327 -2.48 -7.78 12.45
CA LYS A 327 -1.96 -9.11 12.79
C LYS A 327 -1.04 -9.64 11.67
N LEU A 328 -1.47 -9.50 10.42
CA LEU A 328 -0.68 -9.91 9.26
C LEU A 328 0.65 -9.16 9.21
N LEU A 329 0.61 -7.83 9.36
CA LEU A 329 1.79 -6.96 9.41
C LEU A 329 2.74 -7.37 10.53
N LEU A 330 2.23 -7.57 11.74
CA LEU A 330 3.04 -7.94 12.90
C LEU A 330 3.73 -9.29 12.68
N GLY A 331 2.99 -10.29 12.18
CA GLY A 331 3.55 -11.60 11.84
C GLY A 331 4.67 -11.52 10.80
N LEU A 332 4.46 -10.71 9.75
CA LEU A 332 5.47 -10.46 8.70
C LEU A 332 6.72 -9.75 9.23
N VAL A 333 6.57 -8.75 10.10
CA VAL A 333 7.70 -8.03 10.71
C VAL A 333 8.55 -8.96 11.58
N PHE A 334 7.92 -9.80 12.41
CA PHE A 334 8.64 -10.80 13.20
C PHE A 334 9.34 -11.84 12.32
N LEU A 335 8.70 -12.29 11.24
CA LEU A 335 9.31 -13.24 10.29
C LEU A 335 10.52 -12.62 9.59
N LEU A 336 10.40 -11.36 9.16
CA LEU A 336 11.50 -10.62 8.52
C LEU A 336 12.68 -10.48 9.47
N PHE A 337 12.43 -10.11 10.73
CA PHE A 337 13.46 -10.00 11.75
C PHE A 337 14.14 -11.35 12.02
N SER A 338 13.37 -12.45 12.03
CA SER A 338 13.91 -13.81 12.11
C SER A 338 14.84 -14.11 10.94
N VAL A 339 14.40 -13.90 9.68
CA VAL A 339 15.20 -14.17 8.49
C VAL A 339 16.52 -13.38 8.49
N VAL A 340 16.49 -12.11 8.94
CA VAL A 340 17.70 -11.30 9.07
C VAL A 340 18.63 -11.86 10.14
N SER A 341 18.09 -12.23 11.30
CA SER A 341 18.86 -12.81 12.41
C SER A 341 19.48 -14.16 12.04
N MET A 342 18.73 -15.01 11.32
CA MET A 342 19.22 -16.27 10.74
C MET A 342 20.45 -16.04 9.85
N MET A 343 20.42 -15.00 9.02
CA MET A 343 21.55 -14.69 8.13
C MET A 343 22.79 -14.25 8.92
N VAL A 344 22.61 -13.51 10.00
CA VAL A 344 23.71 -13.13 10.91
C VAL A 344 24.28 -14.38 11.59
N ALA A 345 23.44 -15.29 12.06
CA ALA A 345 23.86 -16.56 12.64
C ALA A 345 24.65 -17.40 11.63
N PHE A 346 24.15 -17.53 10.39
CA PHE A 346 24.85 -18.26 9.33
C PHE A 346 26.23 -17.66 9.00
N CYS A 347 26.32 -16.34 8.85
CA CYS A 347 27.59 -15.65 8.64
C CYS A 347 28.58 -15.88 9.80
N ALA A 348 28.08 -15.83 11.04
CA ALA A 348 28.88 -16.07 12.24
C ALA A 348 29.39 -17.52 12.30
N ALA A 349 28.53 -18.50 11.97
CA ALA A 349 28.91 -19.91 11.91
C ALA A 349 29.98 -20.17 10.85
N LEU A 350 29.83 -19.61 9.65
CA LEU A 350 30.86 -19.67 8.59
C LEU A 350 32.19 -19.06 9.04
N ALA A 351 32.15 -17.93 9.75
CA ALA A 351 33.35 -17.28 10.27
C ALA A 351 34.08 -18.15 11.30
N ILE A 352 33.36 -18.92 12.13
CA ILE A 352 33.95 -19.86 13.09
C ILE A 352 34.61 -21.02 12.35
N ILE A 353 33.87 -21.71 11.48
CA ILE A 353 34.35 -22.90 10.76
C ILE A 353 35.57 -22.57 9.90
N LEU A 354 35.55 -21.44 9.18
CA LEU A 354 36.58 -21.11 8.21
C LEU A 354 37.77 -20.35 8.81
N LYS A 355 37.68 -19.87 10.06
CA LYS A 355 38.87 -19.40 10.81
C LYS A 355 39.90 -20.51 10.97
N ALA A 356 39.46 -21.78 11.04
CA ALA A 356 40.35 -22.93 11.02
C ALA A 356 41.07 -23.12 9.66
N TYR A 357 40.52 -22.58 8.56
CA TYR A 357 41.04 -22.75 7.21
C TYR A 357 41.37 -21.41 6.54
N ARG A 358 42.40 -20.72 7.05
CA ARG A 358 42.85 -19.38 6.59
C ARG A 358 43.00 -19.24 5.06
N ALA A 359 43.32 -20.33 4.36
CA ALA A 359 43.47 -20.38 2.90
C ALA A 359 42.16 -20.09 2.12
N TYR A 360 40.98 -20.35 2.70
CA TYR A 360 39.70 -20.30 1.99
C TYR A 360 38.88 -19.02 2.24
N ARG A 361 39.52 -17.93 2.69
CA ARG A 361 38.85 -16.64 2.95
C ARG A 361 38.00 -16.12 1.78
N TYR A 362 38.42 -16.35 0.53
CA TYR A 362 37.69 -15.89 -0.66
C TYR A 362 36.42 -16.71 -0.90
N LEU A 363 36.42 -18.00 -0.56
CA LEU A 363 35.22 -18.84 -0.59
C LEU A 363 34.18 -18.35 0.44
N ILE A 364 34.59 -17.85 1.62
CA ILE A 364 33.68 -17.23 2.61
C ILE A 364 32.91 -16.08 1.96
N ILE A 365 33.64 -15.18 1.31
CA ILE A 365 33.06 -13.97 0.71
C ILE A 365 32.11 -14.37 -0.41
N GLY A 366 32.49 -15.32 -1.27
CA GLY A 366 31.63 -15.84 -2.33
C GLY A 366 30.37 -16.52 -1.79
N ALA A 367 30.48 -17.39 -0.79
CA ALA A 367 29.35 -18.09 -0.19
C ALA A 367 28.41 -17.15 0.55
N ALA A 368 28.92 -16.17 1.29
CA ALA A 368 28.11 -15.16 1.98
C ALA A 368 27.35 -14.27 0.97
N ILE A 369 28.01 -13.84 -0.10
CA ILE A 369 27.36 -13.06 -1.17
C ILE A 369 26.26 -13.90 -1.84
N CYS A 370 26.57 -15.15 -2.21
CA CYS A 370 25.61 -16.04 -2.87
C CYS A 370 24.42 -16.37 -1.95
N GLY A 371 24.67 -16.63 -0.67
CA GLY A 371 23.62 -16.88 0.31
C GLY A 371 22.75 -15.65 0.57
N SER A 372 23.31 -14.44 0.48
CA SER A 372 22.57 -13.19 0.70
C SER A 372 21.60 -12.84 -0.42
N MET A 373 21.82 -13.34 -1.64
CA MET A 373 21.01 -13.02 -2.83
C MET A 373 19.53 -13.39 -2.67
N PRO A 374 19.15 -14.66 -2.34
CA PRO A 374 17.75 -15.03 -2.12
C PRO A 374 17.09 -14.24 -1.00
N ILE A 375 17.82 -13.98 0.09
CA ILE A 375 17.30 -13.24 1.24
C ILE A 375 17.05 -11.78 0.87
N THR A 376 17.95 -11.15 0.12
CA THR A 376 17.78 -9.76 -0.33
C THR A 376 16.50 -9.63 -1.17
N VAL A 377 16.26 -10.57 -2.08
CA VAL A 377 15.03 -10.61 -2.90
C VAL A 377 13.78 -10.79 -2.01
N LEU A 378 13.83 -11.70 -1.04
CA LEU A 378 12.73 -11.91 -0.10
C LEU A 378 12.48 -10.68 0.75
N VAL A 379 13.51 -10.06 1.33
CA VAL A 379 13.42 -8.85 2.15
C VAL A 379 12.80 -7.72 1.35
N ILE A 380 13.28 -7.45 0.12
CA ILE A 380 12.72 -6.39 -0.74
C ILE A 380 11.23 -6.65 -1.02
N SER A 381 10.88 -7.90 -1.37
CA SER A 381 9.50 -8.29 -1.65
C SER A 381 8.59 -8.11 -0.42
N GLN A 382 9.03 -8.57 0.76
CA GLN A 382 8.27 -8.42 2.01
C GLN A 382 8.17 -6.96 2.45
N VAL A 383 9.22 -6.15 2.28
CA VAL A 383 9.20 -4.73 2.61
C VAL A 383 8.17 -3.97 1.78
N ASN A 384 8.02 -4.30 0.50
CA ASN A 384 6.98 -3.72 -0.35
C ASN A 384 5.57 -4.07 0.18
N LEU A 385 5.34 -5.35 0.51
CA LEU A 385 4.06 -5.80 1.07
C LEU A 385 3.76 -5.13 2.42
N ILE A 386 4.76 -5.05 3.31
CA ILE A 386 4.68 -4.37 4.62
C ILE A 386 4.32 -2.89 4.42
N ARG A 387 4.99 -2.22 3.47
CA ARG A 387 4.72 -0.83 3.15
C ARG A 387 3.29 -0.63 2.62
N ASP A 388 2.80 -1.54 1.79
CA ASP A 388 1.44 -1.47 1.26
C ASP A 388 0.39 -1.65 2.36
N ILE A 389 0.59 -2.63 3.26
CA ILE A 389 -0.29 -2.83 4.43
C ILE A 389 -0.22 -1.63 5.38
N LEU A 390 0.97 -1.07 5.60
CA LEU A 390 1.15 0.10 6.45
C LEU A 390 0.44 1.31 5.84
N LYS A 391 0.59 1.54 4.53
CA LYS A 391 -0.08 2.62 3.81
C LYS A 391 -1.59 2.42 3.84
N SER A 392 -2.10 1.22 3.59
CA SER A 392 -3.54 0.93 3.64
C SER A 392 -4.11 1.09 5.05
N THR A 393 -3.31 0.79 6.08
CA THR A 393 -3.73 0.84 7.49
C THR A 393 -3.66 2.24 8.08
N ILE A 394 -2.61 3.01 7.78
CA ILE A 394 -2.39 4.35 8.32
C ILE A 394 -3.13 5.43 7.53
N SER A 395 -3.24 5.30 6.19
CA SER A 395 -3.82 6.36 5.37
C SER A 395 -5.21 6.73 5.87
N PRO A 396 -5.42 7.96 6.36
CA PRO A 396 -6.76 8.43 6.67
C PRO A 396 -7.53 8.50 5.36
N ILE A 397 -8.62 7.77 5.30
CA ILE A 397 -9.67 8.04 4.33
C ILE A 397 -10.57 9.05 5.04
N GLY A 398 -10.29 10.32 4.84
CA GLY A 398 -10.90 11.44 5.57
C GLY A 398 -10.35 12.73 5.01
#